data_AF-A0A9D8H416-F1
#
_entry.id   AF-A0A9D8H416-F1
#
_cell.length_a   1.000
_cell.length_b   1.000
_cell.length_c   1.000
_cell.angle_alpha   90.00
_cell.angle_beta   90.00
_cell.angle_gamma   90.00
#
_symmetry.space_group_name_H-M   'P 1'
#
loop_
_entity.id
_entity.type
_entity.pdbx_description
1 polymer ?
#
loop_
_entity_poly.entity_id
_entity_poly.type
_entity_poly.pdbx_seq_one_letter_code
_entity_poly.pdbx_strand_id
1 'polypeptide(L)'
;MATQTVNGRASKADDVSARAGDQISYEDLYKRWEQGNWSAYDLDFSRDRAGWDALSEIQRGSAIWIYSMFFHGEDAVTDGLSPYIDAAPKEEQRYFLATQQVDEARHAVFFHRFFKEVIGAGDTISAGLAFTEPHLDWGYRGVFGRLETMCEELRRDRSLPKFAQAIALYHLVIEAAMAQPGQHYIEDYFTKDGSMPGFSEGIRNVSRDEQRHIGFGVKVLSELLAESDECRAAVVELLREVMPYLTASFIPPGWDEEYTRCYGFTLEDMFAFGMRSVQMKWKAIGYPFEQMPPHIYPFDPEMPYEQRARNQIKLLKAGVLGPPNGTPQASPEVQRIYFDVVARSADTSALEAPMTVQWKFSDADPWHVRLDNGSTSAQPGLADGPDVTMETSWPDWIEISMRGADMRRAVLRRRVRPRGSLRALRRMRSVWVPRKHPVS
;
A
#
# COMPACT_ATOMS: atom_id res chain seq x y z
N MET A 1 -67.65 15.61 19.18
CA MET A 1 -66.40 16.27 18.76
C MET A 1 -65.25 15.56 19.43
N ALA A 2 -64.54 14.70 18.70
CA ALA A 2 -63.28 14.13 19.14
C ALA A 2 -62.46 13.79 17.89
N THR A 3 -61.29 14.38 17.84
CA THR A 3 -60.37 14.54 16.72
C THR A 3 -59.64 13.22 16.42
N GLN A 4 -59.62 12.80 15.16
CA GLN A 4 -58.71 11.76 14.66
C GLN A 4 -57.30 12.34 14.56
N THR A 5 -56.36 11.79 15.33
CA THR A 5 -54.92 11.97 15.12
C THR A 5 -54.36 10.79 14.33
N VAL A 6 -53.83 11.11 13.15
CA VAL A 6 -53.08 10.20 12.28
C VAL A 6 -51.73 9.93 12.92
N ASN A 7 -51.48 8.70 13.37
CA ASN A 7 -50.15 8.27 13.75
C ASN A 7 -49.34 7.95 12.48
N GLY A 8 -48.37 8.82 12.18
CA GLY A 8 -47.37 8.58 11.15
C GLY A 8 -46.51 7.36 11.51
N ARG A 9 -46.49 6.37 10.61
CA ARG A 9 -45.46 5.33 10.56
C ARG A 9 -44.14 5.97 10.12
N ALA A 10 -43.23 6.19 11.05
CA ALA A 10 -41.80 6.26 10.72
C ALA A 10 -41.30 4.82 10.52
N SER A 11 -40.79 4.54 9.31
CA SER A 11 -40.19 3.27 8.95
C SER A 11 -38.90 3.03 9.75
N LYS A 12 -38.83 1.89 10.44
CA LYS A 12 -37.58 1.31 10.92
C LYS A 12 -36.69 0.99 9.70
N ALA A 13 -35.70 1.83 9.46
CA ALA A 13 -34.60 1.57 8.54
C ALA A 13 -33.32 2.24 9.07
N ASP A 14 -32.93 1.89 10.29
CA ASP A 14 -31.58 2.15 10.82
C ASP A 14 -31.04 0.81 11.30
N ASP A 15 -30.51 0.02 10.36
CA ASP A 15 -29.55 -1.04 10.67
C ASP A 15 -28.17 -0.49 10.29
N VAL A 16 -27.66 0.39 11.14
CA VAL A 16 -26.25 0.80 11.10
C VAL A 16 -25.47 -0.41 11.59
N SER A 17 -25.02 -1.24 10.65
CA SER A 17 -23.99 -2.25 10.91
C SER A 17 -22.86 -1.57 11.70
N ALA A 18 -22.69 -1.95 12.98
CA ALA A 18 -21.62 -1.42 13.82
C ALA A 18 -20.28 -1.54 13.08
N ARG A 19 -19.50 -0.45 13.02
CA ARG A 19 -18.19 -0.46 12.37
C ARG A 19 -17.25 -1.32 13.20
N ALA A 20 -16.26 -1.94 12.57
CA ALA A 20 -15.30 -2.77 13.31
C ALA A 20 -14.57 -1.96 14.41
N GLY A 21 -14.31 -0.66 14.16
CA GLY A 21 -13.74 0.25 15.14
C GLY A 21 -14.61 0.52 16.37
N ASP A 22 -15.92 0.28 16.30
CA ASP A 22 -16.86 0.47 17.41
C ASP A 22 -16.75 -0.66 18.45
N GLN A 23 -16.22 -1.82 18.04
CA GLN A 23 -15.98 -2.97 18.92
C GLN A 23 -14.60 -2.93 19.60
N ILE A 24 -13.74 -1.98 19.22
CA ILE A 24 -12.40 -1.82 19.75
C ILE A 24 -12.42 -0.68 20.77
N SER A 25 -11.75 -0.86 21.92
CA SER A 25 -11.53 0.19 22.92
C SER A 25 -10.05 0.41 23.12
N TYR A 26 -9.61 1.67 23.23
CA TYR A 26 -8.22 1.99 23.55
C TYR A 26 -7.78 1.41 24.90
N GLU A 27 -8.69 1.39 25.88
CA GLU A 27 -8.43 0.79 27.19
C GLU A 27 -8.22 -0.73 27.09
N ASP A 28 -9.01 -1.42 26.26
CA ASP A 28 -8.87 -2.86 26.03
C ASP A 28 -7.56 -3.17 25.28
N LEU A 29 -7.21 -2.37 24.28
CA LEU A 29 -5.93 -2.49 23.57
C LEU A 29 -4.73 -2.35 24.52
N TYR A 30 -4.76 -1.36 25.41
CA TYR A 30 -3.72 -1.18 26.43
C TYR A 30 -3.68 -2.34 27.44
N LYS A 31 -4.84 -2.80 27.93
CA LYS A 31 -4.92 -3.96 28.83
C LYS A 31 -4.35 -5.23 28.20
N ARG A 32 -4.61 -5.46 26.91
CA ARG A 32 -4.05 -6.60 26.17
C ARG A 32 -2.54 -6.49 25.99
N TRP A 33 -2.01 -5.27 25.83
CA TRP A 33 -0.56 -5.04 25.84
C TRP A 33 0.07 -5.45 27.18
N GLU A 34 -0.47 -4.93 28.30
CA GLU A 34 0.00 -5.28 29.66
C GLU A 34 0.03 -6.79 29.89
N GLN A 35 -1.06 -7.48 29.53
CA GLN A 35 -1.24 -8.92 29.71
C GLN A 35 -0.47 -9.79 28.69
N GLY A 36 -0.01 -9.19 27.60
CA GLY A 36 0.61 -9.87 26.46
C GLY A 36 2.12 -9.66 26.36
N ASN A 37 2.76 -9.14 27.41
CA ASN A 37 4.20 -8.86 27.41
C ASN A 37 5.05 -10.12 27.22
N TRP A 38 6.18 -9.95 26.52
CA TRP A 38 7.19 -10.97 26.29
C TRP A 38 8.60 -10.35 26.27
N SER A 39 9.62 -11.16 26.48
CA SER A 39 11.02 -10.74 26.49
C SER A 39 11.71 -11.21 25.22
N ALA A 40 12.27 -10.26 24.46
CA ALA A 40 13.08 -10.61 23.30
C ALA A 40 14.30 -11.46 23.66
N TYR A 41 14.78 -11.41 24.91
CA TYR A 41 15.93 -12.18 25.40
C TYR A 41 15.56 -13.57 25.97
N ASP A 42 14.29 -13.82 26.23
CA ASP A 42 13.81 -15.13 26.69
C ASP A 42 13.65 -16.11 25.52
N LEU A 43 13.67 -15.61 24.27
CA LEU A 43 13.70 -16.43 23.07
C LEU A 43 15.03 -17.21 22.98
N ASP A 44 14.92 -18.53 22.90
CA ASP A 44 16.03 -19.47 22.74
C ASP A 44 16.28 -19.79 21.27
N PHE A 45 17.39 -19.28 20.72
CA PHE A 45 17.85 -19.56 19.35
C PHE A 45 18.88 -20.68 19.25
N SER A 46 19.19 -21.40 20.34
CA SER A 46 20.23 -22.44 20.36
C SER A 46 20.00 -23.55 19.32
N ARG A 47 18.73 -23.80 18.97
CA ARG A 47 18.33 -24.80 17.97
C ARG A 47 18.15 -24.22 16.56
N ASP A 48 17.92 -22.91 16.46
CA ASP A 48 17.61 -22.24 15.21
C ASP A 48 18.80 -22.22 14.25
N ARG A 49 20.04 -22.21 14.77
CA ARG A 49 21.25 -22.29 13.94
C ARG A 49 21.29 -23.55 13.07
N ALA A 50 20.94 -24.70 13.65
CA ALA A 50 20.90 -25.95 12.90
C ALA A 50 19.80 -25.93 11.82
N GLY A 51 18.64 -25.34 12.12
CA GLY A 51 17.58 -25.13 11.15
C GLY A 51 18.00 -24.24 9.99
N TRP A 52 18.67 -23.12 10.30
CA TRP A 52 19.22 -22.19 9.31
C TRP A 52 20.27 -22.84 8.40
N ASP A 53 21.20 -23.61 8.98
CA ASP A 53 22.26 -24.28 8.23
C ASP A 53 21.69 -25.38 7.31
N ALA A 54 20.55 -25.98 7.68
CA ALA A 54 19.85 -27.00 6.89
C ALA A 54 19.08 -26.43 5.68
N LEU A 55 18.79 -25.12 5.65
CA LEU A 55 18.13 -24.48 4.51
C LEU A 55 19.00 -24.57 3.25
N SER A 56 18.34 -24.69 2.09
CA SER A 56 19.00 -24.50 0.79
C SER A 56 19.49 -23.05 0.61
N GLU A 57 20.37 -22.83 -0.37
CA GLU A 57 20.86 -21.49 -0.70
C GLU A 57 19.71 -20.54 -1.07
N ILE A 58 18.76 -20.99 -1.91
CA ILE A 58 17.60 -20.18 -2.31
C ILE A 58 16.69 -19.83 -1.12
N GLN A 59 16.48 -20.77 -0.20
CA GLN A 59 15.71 -20.51 1.02
C GLN A 59 16.41 -19.48 1.91
N ARG A 60 17.73 -19.63 2.15
CA ARG A 60 18.49 -18.61 2.90
C ARG A 60 18.44 -17.24 2.24
N GLY A 61 18.59 -17.18 0.91
CA GLY A 61 18.49 -15.93 0.14
C GLY A 61 17.12 -15.28 0.30
N SER A 62 16.04 -16.07 0.20
CA SER A 62 14.69 -15.58 0.39
C SER A 62 14.39 -15.12 1.82
N ALA A 63 14.85 -15.87 2.82
CA ALA A 63 14.73 -15.49 4.22
C ALA A 63 15.47 -14.18 4.51
N ILE A 64 16.72 -14.03 4.04
CA ILE A 64 17.47 -12.76 4.18
C ILE A 64 16.71 -11.62 3.52
N TRP A 65 16.16 -11.81 2.33
CA TRP A 65 15.38 -10.78 1.63
C TRP A 65 14.17 -10.30 2.44
N ILE A 66 13.31 -11.21 2.91
CA ILE A 66 12.13 -10.85 3.69
C ILE A 66 12.50 -10.29 5.07
N TYR A 67 13.42 -10.94 5.79
CA TYR A 67 13.78 -10.52 7.16
C TYR A 67 14.54 -9.20 7.18
N SER A 68 15.24 -8.85 6.10
CA SER A 68 15.86 -7.53 5.95
C SER A 68 14.82 -6.42 5.96
N MET A 69 13.70 -6.63 5.25
CA MET A 69 12.59 -5.67 5.24
C MET A 69 11.94 -5.56 6.61
N PHE A 70 11.73 -6.66 7.33
CA PHE A 70 11.25 -6.56 8.71
C PHE A 70 12.21 -5.80 9.60
N PHE A 71 13.50 -6.18 9.63
CA PHE A 71 14.45 -5.55 10.54
C PHE A 71 14.57 -4.03 10.32
N HIS A 72 14.65 -3.59 9.05
CA HIS A 72 14.61 -2.15 8.74
C HIS A 72 13.27 -1.51 9.06
N GLY A 73 12.17 -2.25 8.92
CA GLY A 73 10.83 -1.79 9.21
C GLY A 73 10.68 -1.47 10.68
N GLU A 74 10.97 -2.46 11.53
CA GLU A 74 10.89 -2.34 12.99
C GLU A 74 11.76 -1.18 13.52
N ASP A 75 12.99 -1.04 13.00
CA ASP A 75 13.91 0.04 13.37
C ASP A 75 13.35 1.41 12.98
N ALA A 76 12.94 1.58 11.71
CA ALA A 76 12.41 2.83 11.20
C ALA A 76 11.12 3.26 11.93
N VAL A 77 10.25 2.31 12.25
CA VAL A 77 9.02 2.62 12.96
C VAL A 77 9.23 2.89 14.45
N THR A 78 10.24 2.26 15.08
CA THR A 78 10.67 2.57 16.46
C THR A 78 11.14 4.02 16.59
N ASP A 79 12.02 4.44 15.67
CA ASP A 79 12.56 5.80 15.61
C ASP A 79 11.47 6.84 15.27
N GLY A 80 10.53 6.44 14.41
CA GLY A 80 9.49 7.29 13.85
C GLY A 80 8.24 7.49 14.70
N LEU A 81 8.02 6.73 15.79
CA LEU A 81 6.73 6.76 16.49
C LEU A 81 6.54 7.97 17.43
N SER A 82 7.62 8.60 17.90
CA SER A 82 7.51 9.71 18.87
C SER A 82 6.64 10.90 18.38
N PRO A 83 6.71 11.38 17.13
CA PRO A 83 5.82 12.43 16.63
C PRO A 83 4.35 11.99 16.54
N TYR A 84 4.06 10.69 16.43
CA TYR A 84 2.69 10.17 16.42
C TYR A 84 2.07 10.26 17.82
N ILE A 85 2.84 9.91 18.86
CA ILE A 85 2.43 10.08 20.26
C ILE A 85 2.12 11.57 20.50
N ASP A 86 3.03 12.45 20.10
CA ASP A 86 2.90 13.89 20.28
C ASP A 86 1.71 14.53 19.54
N ALA A 87 1.33 13.97 18.39
CA ALA A 87 0.24 14.46 17.55
C ALA A 87 -1.12 13.86 17.92
N ALA A 88 -1.16 12.76 18.68
CA ALA A 88 -2.41 12.12 19.02
C ALA A 88 -3.33 13.05 19.85
N PRO A 89 -4.60 13.24 19.43
CA PRO A 89 -5.52 14.20 20.05
C PRO A 89 -6.11 13.73 21.39
N LYS A 90 -6.10 12.42 21.67
CA LYS A 90 -6.66 11.83 22.91
C LYS A 90 -5.56 11.22 23.77
N GLU A 91 -5.67 11.32 25.09
CA GLU A 91 -4.67 10.76 26.01
C GLU A 91 -4.59 9.22 25.90
N GLU A 92 -5.72 8.54 25.73
CA GLU A 92 -5.76 7.09 25.55
C GLU A 92 -5.02 6.64 24.30
N GLN A 93 -5.03 7.47 23.24
CA GLN A 93 -4.26 7.21 22.03
C GLN A 93 -2.76 7.37 22.28
N ARG A 94 -2.35 8.40 23.03
CA ARG A 94 -0.95 8.59 23.42
C ARG A 94 -0.42 7.43 24.25
N TYR A 95 -1.21 6.97 25.22
CA TYR A 95 -0.81 5.88 26.11
C TYR A 95 -0.63 4.58 25.33
N PHE A 96 -1.54 4.27 24.40
CA PHE A 96 -1.38 3.11 23.53
C PHE A 96 -0.18 3.25 22.59
N LEU A 97 0.01 4.39 21.92
CA LEU A 97 1.14 4.60 21.03
C LEU A 97 2.48 4.51 21.78
N ALA A 98 2.54 4.95 23.04
CA ALA A 98 3.72 4.75 23.88
C ALA A 98 4.02 3.26 24.14
N THR A 99 2.99 2.43 24.33
CA THR A 99 3.18 0.97 24.44
C THR A 99 3.65 0.35 23.13
N GLN A 100 3.11 0.81 22.01
CA GLN A 100 3.54 0.36 20.69
C GLN A 100 5.01 0.68 20.45
N GLN A 101 5.51 1.85 20.87
CA GLN A 101 6.94 2.17 20.71
C GLN A 101 7.86 1.15 21.40
N VAL A 102 7.42 0.61 22.54
CA VAL A 102 8.15 -0.45 23.26
C VAL A 102 8.08 -1.76 22.48
N ASP A 103 6.94 -2.10 21.89
CA ASP A 103 6.78 -3.28 21.05
C ASP A 103 7.70 -3.21 19.82
N GLU A 104 7.72 -2.09 19.09
CA GLU A 104 8.58 -1.93 17.91
C GLU A 104 10.07 -2.03 18.26
N ALA A 105 10.49 -1.40 19.36
CA ALA A 105 11.87 -1.51 19.83
C ALA A 105 12.23 -2.96 20.15
N ARG A 106 11.28 -3.70 20.75
CA ARG A 106 11.44 -5.14 21.03
C ARG A 106 11.51 -5.95 19.74
N HIS A 107 10.72 -5.62 18.72
CA HIS A 107 10.75 -6.28 17.41
C HIS A 107 12.11 -6.08 16.72
N ALA A 108 12.62 -4.84 16.70
CA ALA A 108 13.93 -4.53 16.14
C ALA A 108 15.05 -5.31 16.85
N VAL A 109 15.01 -5.40 18.19
CA VAL A 109 15.94 -6.22 18.98
C VAL A 109 15.81 -7.70 18.64
N PHE A 110 14.59 -8.23 18.50
CA PHE A 110 14.34 -9.61 18.11
C PHE A 110 14.99 -9.96 16.76
N PHE A 111 14.72 -9.16 15.71
CA PHE A 111 15.32 -9.40 14.40
C PHE A 111 16.84 -9.24 14.44
N HIS A 112 17.36 -8.23 15.12
CA HIS A 112 18.80 -8.08 15.31
C HIS A 112 19.43 -9.32 15.97
N ARG A 113 18.84 -9.84 17.06
CA ARG A 113 19.31 -11.06 17.72
C ARG A 113 19.32 -12.23 16.75
N PHE A 114 18.28 -12.41 15.94
CA PHE A 114 18.23 -13.50 14.96
C PHE A 114 19.32 -13.36 13.88
N PHE A 115 19.52 -12.17 13.32
CA PHE A 115 20.60 -11.91 12.37
C PHE A 115 21.98 -12.21 12.97
N LYS A 116 22.21 -11.79 14.22
CA LYS A 116 23.49 -11.97 14.91
C LYS A 116 23.74 -13.42 15.32
N GLU A 117 22.80 -14.03 16.03
CA GLU A 117 22.99 -15.32 16.71
C GLU A 117 22.81 -16.50 15.75
N VAL A 118 21.89 -16.39 14.78
CA VAL A 118 21.54 -17.48 13.86
C VAL A 118 22.22 -17.30 12.51
N ILE A 119 21.99 -16.16 11.84
CA ILE A 119 22.55 -15.90 10.49
C ILE A 119 24.06 -15.64 10.57
N GLY A 120 24.55 -15.06 11.68
CA GLY A 120 25.95 -14.70 11.86
C GLY A 120 26.32 -13.38 11.17
N ALA A 121 25.37 -12.45 11.06
CA ALA A 121 25.56 -11.14 10.45
C ALA A 121 25.22 -10.01 11.42
N GLY A 122 26.02 -8.94 11.41
CA GLY A 122 25.78 -7.73 12.19
C GLY A 122 26.02 -7.90 13.69
N ASP A 123 27.27 -7.74 14.14
CA ASP A 123 27.65 -7.83 15.57
C ASP A 123 26.93 -6.80 16.46
N THR A 124 26.51 -5.68 15.85
CA THR A 124 25.72 -4.59 16.43
C THR A 124 24.47 -4.34 15.59
N ILE A 125 23.46 -3.66 16.15
CA ILE A 125 22.24 -3.27 15.42
C ILE A 125 22.60 -2.52 14.13
N SER A 126 23.46 -1.49 14.22
CA SER A 126 23.89 -0.71 13.05
C SER A 126 24.61 -1.55 11.99
N ALA A 127 25.45 -2.51 12.40
CA ALA A 127 26.10 -3.41 11.46
C ALA A 127 25.11 -4.37 10.79
N GLY A 128 24.08 -4.81 11.52
CA GLY A 128 22.99 -5.61 10.96
C GLY A 128 22.13 -4.81 9.97
N LEU A 129 21.80 -3.56 10.27
CA LEU A 129 21.08 -2.67 9.36
C LEU A 129 21.90 -2.44 8.07
N ALA A 130 23.20 -2.19 8.19
CA ALA A 130 24.08 -2.06 7.04
C ALA A 130 24.19 -3.34 6.20
N PHE A 131 24.17 -4.52 6.84
CA PHE A 131 24.16 -5.81 6.14
C PHE A 131 22.85 -6.03 5.35
N THR A 132 21.73 -5.62 5.92
CA THR A 132 20.38 -5.86 5.37
C THR A 132 19.95 -4.81 4.34
N GLU A 133 20.50 -3.59 4.40
CA GLU A 133 20.15 -2.46 3.52
C GLU A 133 20.16 -2.80 2.01
N PRO A 134 21.14 -3.54 1.46
CA PRO A 134 21.16 -3.88 0.03
C PRO A 134 19.98 -4.74 -0.41
N HIS A 135 19.32 -5.46 0.51
CA HIS A 135 18.22 -6.37 0.21
C HIS A 135 16.85 -5.69 0.10
N LEU A 136 16.74 -4.43 0.52
CA LEU A 136 15.48 -3.69 0.42
C LEU A 136 15.14 -3.41 -1.04
N ASP A 137 13.87 -3.51 -1.41
CA ASP A 137 13.42 -3.18 -2.77
C ASP A 137 13.05 -1.69 -2.92
N TRP A 138 12.81 -1.26 -4.15
CA TRP A 138 12.49 0.14 -4.45
C TRP A 138 11.16 0.60 -3.83
N GLY A 139 10.13 -0.24 -3.88
CA GLY A 139 8.82 0.07 -3.31
C GLY A 139 8.92 0.19 -1.79
N TYR A 140 9.63 -0.73 -1.15
CA TYR A 140 9.93 -0.68 0.28
C TYR A 140 10.60 0.65 0.67
N ARG A 141 11.70 1.01 0.01
CA ARG A 141 12.41 2.28 0.29
C ARG A 141 11.51 3.51 0.09
N GLY A 142 10.65 3.49 -0.93
CA GLY A 142 9.72 4.59 -1.19
C GLY A 142 8.67 4.79 -0.10
N VAL A 143 8.09 3.70 0.42
CA VAL A 143 7.11 3.79 1.52
C VAL A 143 7.79 4.31 2.80
N PHE A 144 8.94 3.74 3.17
CA PHE A 144 9.65 4.14 4.39
C PHE A 144 10.30 5.53 4.29
N GLY A 145 10.74 5.97 3.11
CA GLY A 145 11.13 7.37 2.89
C GLY A 145 9.97 8.34 3.08
N ARG A 146 8.74 7.95 2.70
CA ARG A 146 7.54 8.75 3.00
C ARG A 146 7.23 8.77 4.50
N LEU A 147 7.46 7.65 5.21
CA LEU A 147 7.33 7.59 6.68
C LEU A 147 8.28 8.57 7.36
N GLU A 148 9.56 8.59 6.97
CA GLU A 148 10.55 9.53 7.51
C GLU A 148 10.08 10.98 7.33
N THR A 149 9.65 11.32 6.11
CA THR A 149 9.10 12.66 5.83
C THR A 149 7.83 12.94 6.65
N MET A 150 6.97 11.94 6.86
CA MET A 150 5.75 12.10 7.69
C MET A 150 6.09 12.42 9.13
N CYS A 151 7.12 11.80 9.69
CA CYS A 151 7.58 12.07 11.06
C CYS A 151 8.01 13.53 11.21
N GLU A 152 8.75 14.05 10.24
CA GLU A 152 9.16 15.46 10.18
C GLU A 152 7.96 16.42 10.01
N GLU A 153 6.98 16.05 9.18
CA GLU A 153 5.76 16.83 9.00
C GLU A 153 4.95 16.90 10.30
N LEU A 154 4.75 15.77 11.00
CA LEU A 154 3.99 15.70 12.26
C LEU A 154 4.62 16.52 13.39
N ARG A 155 5.96 16.62 13.42
CA ARG A 155 6.64 17.50 14.39
C ARG A 155 6.24 18.97 14.21
N ARG A 156 5.87 19.38 12.99
CA ARG A 156 5.52 20.76 12.62
C ARG A 156 4.01 21.02 12.53
N ASP A 157 3.25 20.02 12.09
CA ASP A 157 1.80 20.08 11.89
C ASP A 157 1.12 18.90 12.59
N ARG A 158 0.44 19.21 13.70
CA ARG A 158 -0.32 18.25 14.52
C ARG A 158 -1.82 18.36 14.28
N SER A 159 -2.24 18.88 13.12
CA SER A 159 -3.65 18.95 12.75
C SER A 159 -4.27 17.56 12.60
N LEU A 160 -5.58 17.44 12.80
CA LEU A 160 -6.30 16.17 12.63
C LEU A 160 -6.13 15.56 11.22
N PRO A 161 -6.17 16.33 10.11
CA PRO A 161 -5.94 15.77 8.79
C PRO A 161 -4.52 15.21 8.62
N LYS A 162 -3.49 15.88 9.15
CA LYS A 162 -2.11 15.38 9.11
C LYS A 162 -1.94 14.12 9.97
N PHE A 163 -2.54 14.09 11.15
CA PHE A 163 -2.59 12.90 12.00
C PHE A 163 -3.32 11.74 11.29
N ALA A 164 -4.43 11.99 10.60
CA ALA A 164 -5.14 10.97 9.83
C ALA A 164 -4.28 10.39 8.69
N GLN A 165 -3.50 11.23 7.99
CA GLN A 165 -2.50 10.75 7.03
C GLN A 165 -1.48 9.85 7.71
N ALA A 166 -0.88 10.31 8.81
CA ALA A 166 0.14 9.56 9.50
C ALA A 166 -0.39 8.17 9.95
N ILE A 167 -1.56 8.12 10.59
CA ILE A 167 -2.18 6.86 11.01
C ILE A 167 -2.46 5.93 9.82
N ALA A 168 -2.93 6.47 8.69
CA ALA A 168 -3.14 5.67 7.47
C ALA A 168 -1.81 5.15 6.87
N LEU A 169 -0.74 5.94 6.89
CA LEU A 169 0.57 5.51 6.40
C LEU A 169 1.13 4.38 7.25
N TYR A 170 1.16 4.57 8.56
CA TYR A 170 1.78 3.62 9.46
C TYR A 170 0.92 2.35 9.57
N HIS A 171 -0.28 2.46 10.11
CA HIS A 171 -1.03 1.27 10.54
C HIS A 171 -1.73 0.56 9.38
N LEU A 172 -2.08 1.28 8.31
CA LEU A 172 -2.82 0.70 7.18
C LEU A 172 -1.92 0.36 6.00
N VAL A 173 -0.94 1.20 5.68
CA VAL A 173 0.00 0.92 4.58
C VAL A 173 1.17 0.07 5.07
N ILE A 174 1.86 0.45 6.14
CA ILE A 174 3.04 -0.31 6.59
C ILE A 174 2.62 -1.60 7.30
N GLU A 175 1.86 -1.53 8.39
CA GLU A 175 1.53 -2.74 9.16
C GLU A 175 0.54 -3.65 8.42
N ALA A 176 -0.65 -3.13 8.08
CA ALA A 176 -1.70 -3.99 7.53
C ALA A 176 -1.48 -4.42 6.06
N ALA A 177 -0.83 -3.59 5.24
CA ALA A 177 -0.61 -3.89 3.82
C ALA A 177 0.76 -4.52 3.53
N MET A 178 1.79 -4.23 4.32
CA MET A 178 3.13 -4.77 4.09
C MET A 178 3.53 -5.81 5.12
N ALA A 179 3.49 -5.49 6.42
CA ALA A 179 3.96 -6.40 7.48
C ALA A 179 3.09 -7.66 7.59
N GLN A 180 1.76 -7.51 7.66
CA GLN A 180 0.85 -8.64 7.86
C GLN A 180 0.95 -9.71 6.74
N PRO A 181 0.97 -9.36 5.44
CA PRO A 181 1.28 -10.35 4.39
C PRO A 181 2.64 -11.02 4.60
N GLY A 182 3.69 -10.25 4.87
CA GLY A 182 5.03 -10.80 5.12
C GLY A 182 5.04 -11.82 6.26
N GLN A 183 4.39 -11.51 7.39
CA GLN A 183 4.28 -12.40 8.54
C GLN A 183 3.53 -13.68 8.21
N HIS A 184 2.40 -13.58 7.50
CA HIS A 184 1.64 -14.75 7.09
C HIS A 184 2.52 -15.75 6.33
N TYR A 185 3.38 -15.29 5.43
CA TYR A 185 4.30 -16.15 4.68
C TYR A 185 5.43 -16.73 5.54
N ILE A 186 5.95 -15.97 6.51
CA ILE A 186 6.95 -16.47 7.46
C ILE A 186 6.36 -17.57 8.35
N GLU A 187 5.19 -17.34 8.92
CA GLU A 187 4.51 -18.27 9.82
C GLU A 187 4.16 -19.59 9.11
N ASP A 188 3.62 -19.50 7.90
CA ASP A 188 3.11 -20.66 7.17
C ASP A 188 4.19 -21.67 6.79
N TYR A 189 5.45 -21.26 6.63
CA TYR A 189 6.54 -22.15 6.28
C TYR A 189 7.28 -22.68 7.51
N PHE A 190 7.80 -21.80 8.38
CA PHE A 190 8.67 -22.23 9.49
C PHE A 190 7.91 -22.91 10.62
N THR A 191 6.63 -22.60 10.81
CA THR A 191 5.78 -23.33 11.76
C THR A 191 5.50 -24.76 11.29
N LYS A 192 5.42 -25.00 9.97
CA LYS A 192 5.17 -26.33 9.40
C LYS A 192 6.42 -27.22 9.39
N ASP A 193 7.59 -26.62 9.19
CA ASP A 193 8.87 -27.34 9.16
C ASP A 193 9.49 -27.54 10.57
N GLY A 194 9.20 -26.64 11.51
CA GLY A 194 9.61 -26.77 12.92
C GLY A 194 11.13 -26.63 13.16
N SER A 195 11.88 -26.20 12.15
CA SER A 195 13.35 -26.16 12.16
C SER A 195 13.96 -24.97 12.91
N MET A 196 13.23 -23.86 13.05
CA MET A 196 13.66 -22.65 13.75
C MET A 196 12.63 -22.24 14.83
N PRO A 197 12.60 -22.96 15.97
CA PRO A 197 11.56 -22.80 16.98
C PRO A 197 11.59 -21.44 17.68
N GLY A 198 12.77 -20.89 18.00
CA GLY A 198 12.89 -19.60 18.66
C GLY A 198 12.42 -18.46 17.77
N PHE A 199 12.79 -18.49 16.48
CA PHE A 199 12.34 -17.49 15.51
C PHE A 199 10.84 -17.58 15.29
N SER A 200 10.30 -18.79 15.18
CA SER A 200 8.85 -19.01 15.06
C SER A 200 8.10 -18.49 16.28
N GLU A 201 8.66 -18.61 17.49
CA GLU A 201 8.10 -18.03 18.70
C GLU A 201 8.12 -16.50 18.69
N GLY A 202 9.25 -15.91 18.29
CA GLY A 202 9.37 -14.46 18.13
C GLY A 202 8.34 -13.91 17.14
N ILE A 203 8.22 -14.51 15.95
CA ILE A 203 7.23 -14.09 14.94
C ILE A 203 5.80 -14.18 15.48
N ARG A 204 5.43 -15.26 16.20
CA ARG A 204 4.10 -15.37 16.81
C ARG A 204 3.82 -14.23 17.81
N ASN A 205 4.84 -13.83 18.58
CA ASN A 205 4.71 -12.71 19.49
C ASN A 205 4.54 -11.38 18.73
N VAL A 206 5.38 -11.11 17.72
CA VAL A 206 5.27 -9.93 16.85
C VAL A 206 3.89 -9.88 16.20
N SER A 207 3.40 -10.97 15.61
CA SER A 207 2.06 -11.04 14.99
C SER A 207 0.92 -10.74 15.96
N ARG A 208 1.05 -11.10 17.25
CA ARG A 208 0.07 -10.75 18.29
C ARG A 208 0.11 -9.27 18.63
N ASP A 209 1.28 -8.66 18.56
CA ASP A 209 1.52 -7.23 18.81
C ASP A 209 0.94 -6.40 17.66
N GLU A 210 1.26 -6.77 16.41
CA GLU A 210 0.72 -6.15 15.20
C GLU A 210 -0.81 -6.20 15.10
N GLN A 211 -1.45 -7.25 15.59
CA GLN A 211 -2.92 -7.31 15.65
C GLN A 211 -3.51 -6.16 16.50
N ARG A 212 -2.82 -5.75 17.57
CA ARG A 212 -3.23 -4.62 18.40
C ARG A 212 -2.95 -3.30 17.68
N HIS A 213 -1.79 -3.16 17.05
CA HIS A 213 -1.40 -1.93 16.35
C HIS A 213 -2.34 -1.63 15.16
N ILE A 214 -2.63 -2.65 14.33
CA ILE A 214 -3.61 -2.54 13.25
C ILE A 214 -5.01 -2.25 13.81
N GLY A 215 -5.39 -2.88 14.93
CA GLY A 215 -6.65 -2.62 15.61
C GLY A 215 -6.79 -1.17 16.06
N PHE A 216 -5.72 -0.58 16.60
CA PHE A 216 -5.63 0.83 16.95
C PHE A 216 -5.83 1.72 15.72
N GLY A 217 -5.07 1.47 14.65
CA GLY A 217 -5.17 2.24 13.40
C GLY A 217 -6.57 2.20 12.79
N VAL A 218 -7.20 1.02 12.74
CA VAL A 218 -8.59 0.85 12.27
C VAL A 218 -9.56 1.66 13.12
N LYS A 219 -9.43 1.64 14.45
CA LYS A 219 -10.29 2.43 15.33
C LYS A 219 -10.12 3.93 15.12
N VAL A 220 -8.88 4.42 15.14
CA VAL A 220 -8.59 5.86 14.98
C VAL A 220 -9.11 6.36 13.63
N LEU A 221 -8.83 5.66 12.53
CA LEU A 221 -9.33 6.08 11.22
C LEU A 221 -10.84 5.98 11.10
N SER A 222 -11.47 4.96 11.68
CA SER A 222 -12.94 4.85 11.70
C SER A 222 -13.57 6.07 12.36
N GLU A 223 -13.02 6.55 13.48
CA GLU A 223 -13.50 7.77 14.16
C GLU A 223 -13.23 9.03 13.33
N LEU A 224 -11.98 9.24 12.89
CA LEU A 224 -11.59 10.47 12.17
C LEU A 224 -12.33 10.63 10.84
N LEU A 225 -12.52 9.54 10.10
CA LEU A 225 -13.16 9.57 8.79
C LEU A 225 -14.68 9.60 8.88
N ALA A 226 -15.27 9.17 10.00
CA ALA A 226 -16.69 9.33 10.24
C ALA A 226 -17.11 10.79 10.38
N GLU A 227 -16.22 11.63 10.93
CA GLU A 227 -16.55 12.97 11.42
C GLU A 227 -15.91 14.10 10.59
N SER A 228 -14.95 13.80 9.70
CA SER A 228 -14.21 14.84 8.97
C SER A 228 -13.94 14.50 7.50
N ASP A 229 -14.52 15.28 6.60
CA ASP A 229 -14.24 15.26 5.16
C ASP A 229 -12.81 15.74 4.86
N GLU A 230 -12.25 16.63 5.68
CA GLU A 230 -10.85 17.06 5.54
C GLU A 230 -9.88 15.89 5.82
N CYS A 231 -10.17 15.05 6.82
CA CYS A 231 -9.40 13.84 7.08
C CYS A 231 -9.53 12.84 5.91
N ARG A 232 -10.73 12.68 5.33
CA ARG A 232 -10.92 11.83 4.13
C ARG A 232 -10.09 12.32 2.95
N ALA A 233 -10.11 13.63 2.68
CA ALA A 233 -9.33 14.23 1.61
C ALA A 233 -7.81 14.05 1.84
N ALA A 234 -7.34 14.24 3.07
CA ALA A 234 -5.94 14.07 3.43
C ALA A 234 -5.46 12.62 3.26
N VAL A 235 -6.27 11.64 3.70
CA VAL A 235 -5.97 10.21 3.49
C VAL A 235 -5.91 9.87 1.99
N VAL A 236 -6.84 10.38 1.18
CA VAL A 236 -6.81 10.19 -0.28
C VAL A 236 -5.54 10.77 -0.91
N GLU A 237 -5.11 11.95 -0.47
CA GLU A 237 -3.86 12.56 -0.92
C GLU A 237 -2.65 11.67 -0.60
N LEU A 238 -2.56 11.17 0.63
CA LEU A 238 -1.49 10.26 1.04
C LEU A 238 -1.50 8.98 0.20
N LEU A 239 -2.65 8.32 0.06
CA LEU A 239 -2.74 7.07 -0.70
C LEU A 239 -2.25 7.26 -2.13
N ARG A 240 -2.58 8.38 -2.77
CA ARG A 240 -2.06 8.70 -4.10
C ARG A 240 -0.53 8.84 -4.15
N GLU A 241 0.09 9.31 -3.08
CA GLU A 241 1.55 9.43 -2.97
C GLU A 241 2.22 8.06 -2.78
N VAL A 242 1.64 7.18 -1.96
CA VAL A 242 2.30 5.93 -1.54
C VAL A 242 1.94 4.69 -2.38
N MET A 243 0.75 4.65 -2.99
CA MET A 243 0.31 3.51 -3.80
C MET A 243 1.28 3.10 -4.91
N PRO A 244 1.99 4.00 -5.62
CA PRO A 244 2.99 3.60 -6.60
C PRO A 244 4.14 2.76 -6.02
N TYR A 245 4.51 3.02 -4.77
CA TYR A 245 5.56 2.28 -4.07
C TYR A 245 5.03 0.99 -3.48
N LEU A 246 3.89 1.04 -2.78
CA LEU A 246 3.24 -0.12 -2.18
C LEU A 246 2.97 -1.22 -3.22
N THR A 247 2.50 -0.82 -4.41
CA THR A 247 2.24 -1.76 -5.51
C THR A 247 3.51 -2.31 -6.17
N ALA A 248 4.68 -1.82 -5.77
CA ALA A 248 5.99 -2.28 -6.24
C ALA A 248 6.89 -2.78 -5.09
N SER A 249 6.29 -3.09 -3.93
CA SER A 249 6.96 -3.76 -2.82
C SER A 249 6.98 -5.28 -3.03
N PHE A 250 7.85 -5.98 -2.31
CA PHE A 250 7.99 -7.44 -2.37
C PHE A 250 8.34 -7.97 -3.76
N ILE A 251 9.19 -7.23 -4.47
CA ILE A 251 9.77 -7.70 -5.73
C ILE A 251 11.00 -8.55 -5.42
N PRO A 252 11.02 -9.85 -5.77
CA PRO A 252 12.15 -10.71 -5.45
C PRO A 252 13.40 -10.27 -6.22
N PRO A 253 14.60 -10.44 -5.64
CA PRO A 253 15.87 -10.15 -6.31
C PRO A 253 15.94 -10.76 -7.71
N GLY A 254 16.28 -9.95 -8.71
CA GLY A 254 16.40 -10.40 -10.09
C GLY A 254 15.11 -10.91 -10.74
N TRP A 255 13.94 -10.67 -10.15
CA TRP A 255 12.66 -11.30 -10.54
C TRP A 255 12.67 -12.83 -10.44
N ASP A 256 13.53 -13.40 -9.60
CA ASP A 256 13.60 -14.84 -9.38
C ASP A 256 12.43 -15.30 -8.51
N GLU A 257 11.44 -15.93 -9.13
CA GLU A 257 10.23 -16.41 -8.46
C GLU A 257 10.50 -17.56 -7.49
N GLU A 258 11.66 -18.23 -7.58
CA GLU A 258 12.02 -19.26 -6.60
C GLU A 258 12.18 -18.70 -5.18
N TYR A 259 12.40 -17.40 -5.01
CA TYR A 259 12.36 -16.75 -3.70
C TYR A 259 11.01 -16.98 -2.99
N THR A 260 9.92 -17.13 -3.74
CA THR A 260 8.60 -17.45 -3.17
C THR A 260 8.29 -18.95 -3.24
N ARG A 261 8.58 -19.60 -4.38
CA ARG A 261 8.22 -21.00 -4.61
C ARG A 261 8.97 -21.99 -3.74
N CYS A 262 10.19 -21.66 -3.29
CA CYS A 262 10.95 -22.50 -2.36
C CYS A 262 10.25 -22.69 -1.00
N TYR A 263 9.22 -21.87 -0.71
CA TYR A 263 8.38 -21.95 0.47
C TYR A 263 6.93 -22.39 0.18
N GLY A 264 6.64 -22.81 -1.06
CA GLY A 264 5.38 -23.43 -1.44
C GLY A 264 4.27 -22.46 -1.86
N PHE A 265 4.59 -21.20 -2.13
CA PHE A 265 3.64 -20.21 -2.64
C PHE A 265 4.20 -19.45 -3.85
N THR A 266 3.34 -18.82 -4.63
CA THR A 266 3.73 -18.01 -5.78
C THR A 266 3.78 -16.52 -5.43
N LEU A 267 4.48 -15.72 -6.24
CA LEU A 267 4.48 -14.27 -6.10
C LEU A 267 3.06 -13.69 -6.27
N GLU A 268 2.25 -14.30 -7.13
CA GLU A 268 0.84 -13.98 -7.31
C GLU A 268 0.03 -14.17 -6.02
N ASP A 269 0.25 -15.25 -5.28
CA ASP A 269 -0.43 -15.49 -3.99
C ASP A 269 -0.10 -14.37 -3.00
N MET A 270 1.19 -13.97 -2.94
CA MET A 270 1.66 -12.86 -2.12
C MET A 270 0.93 -11.56 -2.41
N PHE A 271 0.85 -11.17 -3.68
CA PHE A 271 0.19 -9.95 -4.10
C PHE A 271 -1.33 -10.01 -3.91
N ALA A 272 -1.95 -11.16 -4.22
CA ALA A 272 -3.39 -11.35 -4.06
C ALA A 272 -3.83 -11.27 -2.59
N PHE A 273 -3.04 -11.85 -1.68
CA PHE A 273 -3.26 -11.75 -0.24
C PHE A 273 -3.17 -10.30 0.23
N GLY A 274 -2.12 -9.57 -0.16
CA GLY A 274 -1.96 -8.15 0.20
C GLY A 274 -3.14 -7.29 -0.26
N MET A 275 -3.59 -7.45 -1.51
CA MET A 275 -4.78 -6.76 -2.03
C MET A 275 -6.03 -7.03 -1.20
N ARG A 276 -6.28 -8.31 -0.88
CA ARG A 276 -7.42 -8.75 -0.10
C ARG A 276 -7.38 -8.14 1.30
N SER A 277 -6.23 -8.19 1.96
CA SER A 277 -6.05 -7.64 3.31
C SER A 277 -6.39 -6.15 3.34
N VAL A 278 -5.78 -5.37 2.45
CA VAL A 278 -5.99 -3.92 2.37
C VAL A 278 -7.46 -3.57 2.11
N GLN A 279 -8.10 -4.23 1.15
CA GLN A 279 -9.51 -3.98 0.84
C GLN A 279 -10.42 -4.31 2.03
N MET A 280 -10.14 -5.39 2.77
CA MET A 280 -10.87 -5.74 3.98
C MET A 280 -10.71 -4.70 5.09
N LYS A 281 -9.51 -4.14 5.31
CA LYS A 281 -9.28 -3.12 6.35
C LYS A 281 -9.99 -1.81 6.03
N TRP A 282 -9.91 -1.31 4.79
CA TRP A 282 -10.65 -0.10 4.39
C TRP A 282 -12.16 -0.26 4.52
N LYS A 283 -12.68 -1.45 4.23
CA LYS A 283 -14.08 -1.79 4.50
C LYS A 283 -14.40 -1.77 6.00
N ALA A 284 -13.53 -2.33 6.84
CA ALA A 284 -13.71 -2.35 8.29
C ALA A 284 -13.68 -0.95 8.94
N ILE A 285 -12.89 -0.04 8.38
CA ILE A 285 -12.82 1.39 8.76
C ILE A 285 -14.13 2.13 8.43
N GLY A 286 -14.92 1.63 7.48
CA GLY A 286 -16.12 2.32 6.99
C GLY A 286 -15.84 3.38 5.93
N TYR A 287 -14.66 3.32 5.29
CA TYR A 287 -14.31 4.10 4.10
C TYR A 287 -13.71 3.17 3.03
N PRO A 288 -14.53 2.31 2.41
CA PRO A 288 -14.05 1.36 1.41
C PRO A 288 -13.65 2.08 0.11
N PHE A 289 -12.84 1.44 -0.73
CA PHE A 289 -12.29 2.05 -1.95
C PHE A 289 -13.36 2.57 -2.91
N GLU A 290 -14.57 2.00 -2.92
CA GLU A 290 -15.69 2.43 -3.76
C GLU A 290 -16.21 3.83 -3.39
N GLN A 291 -15.89 4.33 -2.19
CA GLN A 291 -16.19 5.71 -1.76
C GLN A 291 -15.04 6.68 -2.03
N MET A 292 -13.87 6.19 -2.43
CA MET A 292 -12.70 7.01 -2.75
C MET A 292 -12.70 7.41 -4.23
N PRO A 293 -11.92 8.42 -4.62
CA PRO A 293 -11.71 8.71 -6.04
C PRO A 293 -11.18 7.49 -6.82
N PRO A 294 -11.66 7.23 -8.05
CA PRO A 294 -11.36 5.99 -8.79
C PRO A 294 -9.87 5.72 -9.03
N HIS A 295 -9.06 6.78 -9.08
CA HIS A 295 -7.62 6.69 -9.32
C HIS A 295 -6.82 6.13 -8.12
N ILE A 296 -7.41 6.00 -6.94
CA ILE A 296 -6.74 5.43 -5.75
C ILE A 296 -6.58 3.92 -5.87
N TYR A 297 -7.62 3.23 -6.32
CA TYR A 297 -7.62 1.77 -6.46
C TYR A 297 -8.34 1.35 -7.75
N PRO A 298 -7.74 1.60 -8.93
CA PRO A 298 -8.37 1.42 -10.24
C PRO A 298 -8.40 -0.05 -10.70
N PHE A 299 -8.73 -0.97 -9.79
CA PHE A 299 -8.89 -2.38 -10.09
C PHE A 299 -10.35 -2.71 -10.38
N ASP A 300 -10.58 -3.77 -11.15
CA ASP A 300 -11.91 -4.31 -11.36
C ASP A 300 -12.41 -5.01 -10.09
N PRO A 301 -13.48 -4.53 -9.43
CA PRO A 301 -14.00 -5.14 -8.20
C PRO A 301 -14.51 -6.58 -8.41
N GLU A 302 -14.89 -6.96 -9.63
CA GLU A 302 -15.36 -8.31 -9.95
C GLU A 302 -14.22 -9.26 -10.35
N MET A 303 -13.04 -8.72 -10.65
CA MET A 303 -11.87 -9.54 -11.01
C MET A 303 -11.32 -10.24 -9.76
N PRO A 304 -11.06 -11.56 -9.80
CA PRO A 304 -10.42 -12.27 -8.71
C PRO A 304 -9.05 -11.66 -8.35
N TYR A 305 -8.69 -11.66 -7.06
CA TYR A 305 -7.43 -11.07 -6.58
C TYR A 305 -6.20 -11.66 -7.27
N GLU A 306 -6.21 -12.95 -7.57
CA GLU A 306 -5.13 -13.67 -8.23
C GLU A 306 -4.95 -13.18 -9.67
N GLN A 307 -6.03 -12.77 -10.35
CA GLN A 307 -5.94 -12.16 -11.67
C GLN A 307 -5.49 -10.70 -11.60
N ARG A 308 -5.92 -9.94 -10.58
CA ARG A 308 -5.42 -8.58 -10.32
C ARG A 308 -3.91 -8.59 -10.05
N ALA A 309 -3.45 -9.52 -9.20
CA ALA A 309 -2.04 -9.75 -8.89
C ALA A 309 -1.22 -10.06 -10.15
N ARG A 310 -1.69 -11.01 -10.98
CA ARG A 310 -1.05 -11.31 -12.28
C ARG A 310 -0.94 -10.10 -13.18
N ASN A 311 -2.00 -9.30 -13.30
CA ASN A 311 -1.99 -8.08 -14.09
C ASN A 311 -0.97 -7.06 -13.54
N GLN A 312 -0.91 -6.86 -12.23
CA GLN A 312 0.05 -5.95 -11.59
C GLN A 312 1.50 -6.41 -11.79
N ILE A 313 1.81 -7.69 -11.51
CA ILE A 313 3.12 -8.29 -11.73
C ILE A 313 3.55 -8.14 -13.19
N LYS A 314 2.62 -8.32 -14.13
CA LYS A 314 2.89 -8.14 -15.56
C LYS A 314 3.27 -6.71 -15.91
N LEU A 315 2.56 -5.72 -15.37
CA LEU A 315 2.90 -4.31 -15.56
C LEU A 315 4.25 -3.94 -14.92
N LEU A 316 4.59 -4.51 -13.77
CA LEU A 316 5.89 -4.32 -13.12
C LEU A 316 7.03 -4.91 -13.94
N LYS A 317 6.92 -6.18 -14.37
CA LYS A 317 7.93 -6.83 -15.24
C LYS A 317 8.08 -6.13 -16.60
N ALA A 318 7.00 -5.54 -17.11
CA ALA A 318 7.02 -4.74 -18.32
C ALA A 318 7.61 -3.33 -18.13
N GLY A 319 7.99 -2.94 -16.90
CA GLY A 319 8.52 -1.60 -16.62
C GLY A 319 7.46 -0.49 -16.71
N VAL A 320 6.17 -0.82 -16.71
CA VAL A 320 5.06 0.15 -16.71
C VAL A 320 4.79 0.66 -15.29
N LEU A 321 4.88 -0.22 -14.29
CA LEU A 321 4.82 0.09 -12.87
C LEU A 321 6.20 -0.04 -12.22
N GLY A 322 6.34 0.50 -11.00
CA GLY A 322 7.56 0.41 -10.21
C GLY A 322 8.67 1.36 -10.68
N PRO A 323 9.94 1.06 -10.32
CA PRO A 323 11.07 1.93 -10.64
C PRO A 323 11.32 2.06 -12.14
N PRO A 324 12.03 3.13 -12.56
CA PRO A 324 12.49 3.28 -13.93
C PRO A 324 13.58 2.26 -14.30
N ASN A 325 13.15 1.06 -14.69
CA ASN A 325 14.03 -0.06 -15.02
C ASN A 325 13.99 -0.38 -16.53
N GLY A 326 14.70 0.43 -17.31
CA GLY A 326 14.79 0.28 -18.76
C GLY A 326 13.56 0.81 -19.51
N THR A 327 13.47 0.46 -20.79
CA THR A 327 12.37 0.88 -21.68
C THR A 327 11.12 0.05 -21.38
N PRO A 328 9.97 0.68 -21.02
CA PRO A 328 8.73 -0.04 -20.78
C PRO A 328 8.30 -0.83 -22.03
N GLN A 329 7.93 -2.10 -21.83
CA GLN A 329 7.43 -2.96 -22.90
C GLN A 329 6.01 -2.55 -23.29
N ALA A 330 5.68 -2.69 -24.57
CA ALA A 330 4.39 -2.28 -25.15
C ALA A 330 3.66 -3.42 -25.85
N SER A 331 3.77 -4.66 -25.34
CA SER A 331 3.04 -5.79 -25.95
C SER A 331 1.52 -5.53 -25.90
N PRO A 332 0.73 -6.08 -26.84
CA PRO A 332 -0.72 -5.83 -26.88
C PRO A 332 -1.43 -6.13 -25.56
N GLU A 333 -0.98 -7.16 -24.85
CA GLU A 333 -1.54 -7.51 -23.55
C GLU A 333 -1.15 -6.52 -22.44
N VAL A 334 0.10 -6.03 -22.42
CA VAL A 334 0.54 -4.98 -21.48
C VAL A 334 -0.25 -3.69 -21.73
N GLN A 335 -0.40 -3.27 -22.99
CA GLN A 335 -1.21 -2.11 -23.33
C GLN A 335 -2.67 -2.29 -22.90
N ARG A 336 -3.25 -3.47 -23.14
CA ARG A 336 -4.63 -3.78 -22.72
C ARG A 336 -4.81 -3.66 -21.20
N ILE A 337 -3.91 -4.24 -20.41
CA ILE A 337 -3.98 -4.16 -18.94
C ILE A 337 -3.81 -2.69 -18.49
N TYR A 338 -2.84 -1.98 -19.06
CA TYR A 338 -2.60 -0.57 -18.74
C TYR A 338 -3.82 0.30 -19.06
N PHE A 339 -4.43 0.14 -20.24
CA PHE A 339 -5.56 0.97 -20.64
C PHE A 339 -6.86 0.63 -19.90
N ASP A 340 -7.03 -0.60 -19.40
CA ASP A 340 -8.08 -0.94 -18.44
C ASP A 340 -7.92 -0.12 -17.14
N VAL A 341 -6.69 -0.01 -16.63
CA VAL A 341 -6.38 0.85 -15.47
C VAL A 341 -6.61 2.33 -15.78
N VAL A 342 -6.21 2.81 -16.97
CA VAL A 342 -6.48 4.20 -17.40
C VAL A 342 -7.99 4.47 -17.42
N ALA A 343 -8.78 3.59 -18.02
CA ALA A 343 -10.24 3.71 -18.06
C ALA A 343 -10.84 3.76 -16.65
N ARG A 344 -10.43 2.86 -15.75
CA ARG A 344 -10.98 2.78 -14.39
C ARG A 344 -10.54 3.91 -13.47
N SER A 345 -9.36 4.49 -13.71
CA SER A 345 -8.87 5.64 -12.94
C SER A 345 -9.54 6.98 -13.29
N ALA A 346 -10.38 7.00 -14.33
CA ALA A 346 -11.04 8.21 -14.81
C ALA A 346 -12.10 8.71 -13.82
N ASP A 347 -11.95 9.94 -13.32
CA ASP A 347 -13.00 10.63 -12.59
C ASP A 347 -14.00 11.26 -13.58
N THR A 348 -15.14 10.60 -13.76
CA THR A 348 -16.19 11.04 -14.67
C THR A 348 -17.21 11.97 -14.02
N SER A 349 -17.12 12.21 -12.71
CA SER A 349 -18.09 13.05 -11.98
C SER A 349 -18.12 14.50 -12.49
N ALA A 350 -17.01 14.97 -13.06
CA ALA A 350 -16.86 16.31 -13.61
C ALA A 350 -17.20 16.42 -15.11
N LEU A 351 -17.68 15.35 -15.77
CA LEU A 351 -17.99 15.37 -17.20
C LEU A 351 -19.39 15.93 -17.48
N GLU A 352 -19.42 17.12 -18.10
CA GLU A 352 -20.66 17.74 -18.60
C GLU A 352 -21.23 17.04 -19.84
N ALA A 353 -20.37 16.33 -20.59
CA ALA A 353 -20.71 15.64 -21.83
C ALA A 353 -19.69 14.51 -22.07
N PRO A 354 -20.06 13.47 -22.85
CA PRO A 354 -19.14 12.44 -23.28
C PRO A 354 -17.85 13.00 -23.89
N MET A 355 -16.76 12.26 -23.70
CA MET A 355 -15.46 12.65 -24.21
C MET A 355 -14.68 11.42 -24.66
N THR A 356 -14.09 11.51 -25.86
CA THR A 356 -13.18 10.49 -26.38
C THR A 356 -11.75 11.01 -26.37
N VAL A 357 -10.88 10.31 -25.65
CA VAL A 357 -9.44 10.59 -25.62
C VAL A 357 -8.70 9.49 -26.35
N GLN A 358 -7.82 9.86 -27.25
CA GLN A 358 -7.06 8.95 -28.08
C GLN A 358 -5.56 9.14 -27.84
N TRP A 359 -4.82 8.04 -27.85
CA TRP A 359 -3.37 7.99 -27.84
C TRP A 359 -2.85 7.40 -29.15
N LYS A 360 -1.98 8.16 -29.81
CA LYS A 360 -1.22 7.71 -30.98
C LYS A 360 0.23 7.56 -30.56
N PHE A 361 0.68 6.32 -30.44
CA PHE A 361 2.06 6.02 -30.14
C PHE A 361 2.89 5.91 -31.42
N SER A 362 4.12 6.39 -31.41
CA SER A 362 5.07 6.22 -32.52
C SER A 362 5.65 4.81 -32.60
N ASP A 363 5.56 4.05 -31.51
CA ASP A 363 6.29 2.81 -31.25
C ASP A 363 5.41 1.73 -30.56
N ALA A 364 4.09 1.93 -30.52
CA ALA A 364 3.12 0.99 -29.95
C ALA A 364 1.74 1.11 -30.63
N ASP A 365 0.83 0.18 -30.37
CA ASP A 365 -0.51 0.23 -30.97
C ASP A 365 -1.29 1.44 -30.45
N PRO A 366 -2.07 2.15 -31.29
CA PRO A 366 -2.92 3.24 -30.83
C PRO A 366 -4.07 2.73 -29.96
N TRP A 367 -4.56 3.59 -29.08
CA TRP A 367 -5.68 3.29 -28.18
C TRP A 367 -6.58 4.49 -28.03
N HIS A 368 -7.83 4.26 -27.66
CA HIS A 368 -8.71 5.32 -27.20
C HIS A 368 -9.52 4.89 -25.98
N VAL A 369 -9.88 5.87 -25.17
CA VAL A 369 -10.77 5.73 -24.03
C VAL A 369 -11.97 6.63 -24.28
N ARG A 370 -13.15 6.02 -24.27
CA ARG A 370 -14.43 6.72 -24.35
C ARG A 370 -14.99 6.84 -22.94
N LEU A 371 -15.21 8.08 -22.53
CA LEU A 371 -15.78 8.47 -21.26
C LEU A 371 -17.24 8.88 -21.50
N ASP A 372 -18.18 8.05 -21.07
CA ASP A 372 -19.60 8.38 -21.02
C ASP A 372 -20.04 8.44 -19.54
N ASN A 373 -21.07 9.24 -19.22
CA ASN A 373 -21.59 9.37 -17.84
C ASN A 373 -22.09 8.01 -17.31
N GLY A 374 -21.25 7.33 -16.52
CA GLY A 374 -21.53 6.01 -15.95
C GLY A 374 -20.95 4.80 -16.72
N SER A 375 -20.27 5.02 -17.84
CA SER A 375 -19.60 3.94 -18.59
C SER A 375 -18.29 4.45 -19.22
N THR A 376 -17.16 3.97 -18.72
CA THR A 376 -15.85 4.23 -19.34
C THR A 376 -15.32 2.95 -19.98
N SER A 377 -14.85 3.03 -21.22
CA SER A 377 -14.28 1.89 -21.93
C SER A 377 -12.99 2.26 -22.65
N ALA A 378 -12.03 1.35 -22.65
CA ALA A 378 -10.80 1.44 -23.42
C ALA A 378 -10.80 0.43 -24.56
N GLN A 379 -10.38 0.85 -25.75
CA GLN A 379 -10.32 -0.02 -26.93
C GLN A 379 -9.01 0.24 -27.71
N PRO A 380 -8.40 -0.82 -28.28
CA PRO A 380 -7.30 -0.65 -29.21
C PRO A 380 -7.80 -0.01 -30.51
N GLY A 381 -6.93 0.71 -31.20
CA GLY A 381 -7.25 1.41 -32.44
C GLY A 381 -7.55 2.90 -32.25
N LEU A 382 -7.80 3.56 -33.39
CA LEU A 382 -8.18 4.96 -33.46
C LEU A 382 -9.70 5.11 -33.33
N ALA A 383 -10.14 6.18 -32.68
CA ALA A 383 -11.53 6.57 -32.62
C ALA A 383 -11.92 7.45 -33.81
N ASP A 384 -13.18 7.35 -34.24
CA ASP A 384 -13.77 8.30 -35.17
C ASP A 384 -14.11 9.61 -34.43
N GLY A 385 -13.41 10.69 -34.78
CA GLY A 385 -13.66 12.02 -34.22
C GLY A 385 -13.30 12.19 -32.73
N PRO A 386 -12.04 11.94 -32.31
CA PRO A 386 -11.65 12.11 -30.91
C PRO A 386 -11.64 13.59 -30.48
N ASP A 387 -12.07 13.88 -29.25
CA ASP A 387 -12.01 15.23 -28.66
C ASP A 387 -10.56 15.65 -28.36
N VAL A 388 -9.75 14.69 -27.92
CA VAL A 388 -8.33 14.86 -27.63
C VAL A 388 -7.53 13.73 -28.26
N THR A 389 -6.43 14.06 -28.93
CA THR A 389 -5.41 13.11 -29.35
C THR A 389 -4.07 13.46 -28.73
N MET A 390 -3.47 12.51 -27.99
CA MET A 390 -2.12 12.57 -27.48
C MET A 390 -1.19 11.83 -28.44
N GLU A 391 -0.33 12.53 -29.17
CA GLU A 391 0.73 11.90 -29.97
C GLU A 391 2.05 11.88 -29.17
N THR A 392 2.63 10.69 -28.97
CA THR A 392 3.84 10.50 -28.14
C THR A 392 4.48 9.13 -28.40
N SER A 393 5.54 8.76 -27.68
CA SER A 393 6.03 7.38 -27.61
C SER A 393 5.48 6.68 -26.37
N TRP A 394 5.44 5.36 -26.37
CA TRP A 394 5.00 4.58 -25.22
C TRP A 394 5.85 4.87 -23.96
N PRO A 395 7.19 4.88 -24.01
CA PRO A 395 8.02 5.23 -22.85
C PRO A 395 7.74 6.63 -22.31
N ASP A 396 7.60 7.63 -23.19
CA ASP A 396 7.33 9.01 -22.78
C ASP A 396 5.98 9.14 -22.07
N TRP A 397 4.98 8.38 -22.54
CA TRP A 397 3.67 8.35 -21.90
C TRP A 397 3.69 7.66 -20.53
N ILE A 398 4.43 6.56 -20.37
CA ILE A 398 4.58 5.88 -19.08
C ILE A 398 5.29 6.78 -18.06
N GLU A 399 6.34 7.51 -18.47
CA GLU A 399 7.01 8.51 -17.62
C GLU A 399 6.02 9.55 -17.08
N ILE A 400 5.13 10.05 -17.93
CA ILE A 400 4.19 11.10 -17.55
C ILE A 400 3.02 10.56 -16.71
N SER A 401 2.43 9.45 -17.15
CA SER A 401 1.20 8.92 -16.55
C SER A 401 1.47 8.14 -15.25
N MET A 402 2.59 7.41 -15.17
CA MET A 402 2.87 6.51 -14.05
C MET A 402 3.95 7.04 -13.10
N ARG A 403 4.93 7.80 -13.62
CA ARG A 403 6.10 8.29 -12.86
C ARG A 403 6.04 9.79 -12.53
N GLY A 404 4.97 10.47 -12.91
CA GLY A 404 4.71 11.86 -12.56
C GLY A 404 5.54 12.89 -13.34
N ALA A 405 6.16 12.50 -14.46
CA ALA A 405 6.92 13.44 -15.30
C ALA A 405 6.04 14.62 -15.77
N ASP A 406 6.58 15.84 -15.68
CA ASP A 406 5.84 17.05 -16.01
C ASP A 406 5.43 17.09 -17.50
N MET A 407 4.12 16.94 -17.74
CA MET A 407 3.50 17.02 -19.06
C MET A 407 3.82 18.33 -19.80
N ARG A 408 3.89 19.48 -19.12
CA ARG A 408 4.19 20.78 -19.76
C ARG A 408 5.62 20.79 -20.29
N ARG A 409 6.57 20.25 -19.52
CA ARG A 409 7.96 20.09 -19.97
C ARG A 409 8.06 19.12 -21.15
N ALA A 410 7.29 18.04 -21.13
CA ALA A 410 7.24 17.08 -22.24
C ALA A 410 6.70 17.71 -23.53
N VAL A 411 5.65 18.55 -23.44
CA VAL A 411 5.12 19.31 -24.58
C VAL A 411 6.15 20.29 -25.14
N LEU A 412 6.81 21.06 -24.27
CA LEU A 412 7.85 22.01 -24.68
C LEU A 412 9.01 21.32 -25.42
N ARG A 413 9.38 20.11 -24.97
CA ARG A 413 10.41 19.27 -25.58
C ARG A 413 9.90 18.44 -26.77
N ARG A 414 8.65 18.62 -27.18
CA ARG A 414 8.00 17.89 -28.30
C ARG A 414 7.94 16.36 -28.12
N ARG A 415 8.05 15.88 -26.88
CA ARG A 415 7.89 14.46 -26.47
C ARG A 415 6.42 14.03 -26.45
N VAL A 416 5.52 14.98 -26.17
CA VAL A 416 4.07 14.81 -26.30
C VAL A 416 3.50 15.95 -27.13
N ARG A 417 2.60 15.64 -28.06
CA ARG A 417 1.88 16.63 -28.88
C ARG A 417 0.37 16.43 -28.66
N PRO A 418 -0.22 17.15 -27.69
CA PRO A 418 -1.67 17.14 -27.50
C PRO A 418 -2.35 17.90 -28.65
N ARG A 419 -3.40 17.31 -29.22
CA ARG A 419 -4.33 17.92 -30.18
C ARG A 419 -5.74 17.87 -29.64
N GLY A 420 -6.52 18.91 -29.90
CA GLY A 420 -7.89 19.08 -29.38
C GLY A 420 -8.14 20.54 -29.01
N SER A 421 -9.39 20.89 -28.70
CA SER A 421 -9.70 22.23 -28.20
C SER A 421 -9.06 22.45 -26.82
N LEU A 422 -8.73 23.70 -26.47
CA LEU A 422 -8.22 24.04 -25.13
C LEU A 422 -9.18 23.61 -24.01
N ARG A 423 -10.50 23.69 -24.28
CA ARG A 423 -11.54 23.21 -23.36
C ARG A 423 -11.45 21.70 -23.16
N ALA A 424 -11.30 20.93 -24.23
CA ALA A 424 -11.16 19.47 -24.16
C ALA A 424 -9.87 19.06 -23.42
N LEU A 425 -8.74 19.71 -23.70
CA LEU A 425 -7.48 19.44 -22.99
C LEU A 425 -7.56 19.75 -21.49
N ARG A 426 -8.25 20.83 -21.12
CA ARG A 426 -8.49 21.17 -19.70
C ARG A 426 -9.39 20.12 -19.04
N ARG A 427 -10.42 19.65 -19.74
CA ARG A 427 -11.35 18.61 -19.26
C ARG A 427 -10.64 17.25 -19.07
N MET A 428 -9.75 16.86 -19.99
CA MET A 428 -8.94 15.65 -19.82
C MET A 428 -8.15 15.66 -18.49
N ARG A 429 -7.60 16.82 -18.12
CA ARG A 429 -6.81 16.98 -16.89
C ARG A 429 -7.65 16.92 -15.62
N SER A 430 -8.95 17.20 -15.68
CA SER A 430 -9.84 17.00 -14.53
C SER A 430 -10.28 15.55 -14.38
N VAL A 431 -10.33 14.78 -15.48
CA VAL A 431 -10.66 13.34 -15.46
C VAL A 431 -9.51 12.51 -14.89
N TRP A 432 -8.28 12.77 -15.36
CA TRP A 432 -7.07 12.10 -14.85
C TRP A 432 -6.17 13.11 -14.17
N VAL A 433 -6.22 13.14 -12.84
CA VAL A 433 -5.40 14.06 -12.07
C VAL A 433 -3.93 13.61 -12.16
N PRO A 434 -3.00 14.47 -12.62
CA PRO A 434 -1.60 14.08 -12.85
C PRO A 434 -0.91 13.60 -11.57
N ARG A 435 -0.21 12.46 -11.59
CA ARG A 435 0.57 12.01 -10.43
C ARG A 435 1.59 13.10 -10.02
N LYS A 436 1.74 13.31 -8.71
CA LYS A 436 2.86 14.10 -8.20
C LYS A 436 4.15 13.30 -8.46
N HIS A 437 5.26 13.98 -8.69
CA HIS A 437 6.54 13.29 -8.73
C HIS A 437 6.77 12.62 -7.37
N PRO A 438 7.20 11.34 -7.35
CA PRO A 438 7.69 10.73 -6.12
C PRO A 438 8.78 11.63 -5.52
N VAL A 439 8.64 11.99 -4.24
CA VAL A 439 9.68 12.73 -3.53
C VAL A 439 10.88 11.79 -3.47
N SER A 440 12.01 12.25 -4.04
CA SER A 440 13.27 11.51 -4.11
C SER A 440 13.94 11.40 -2.76
#